data_AF-A0AAU9VY51-F1
#
_entry.id   AF-A0AAU9VY51-F1
#
_cell.length_a   1.000
_cell.length_b   1.000
_cell.length_c   1.000
_cell.angle_alpha   90.00
_cell.angle_beta   90.00
_cell.angle_gamma   90.00
#
_symmetry.space_group_name_H-M   'P 1'
#
loop_
_entity.id
_entity.type
_entity.pdbx_description
1 polymer ?
#
loop_
_entity_poly.entity_id
_entity_poly.type
_entity_poly.pdbx_seq_one_letter_code
_entity_poly.pdbx_strand_id
1 'polypeptide(L)'
;MELGMTDDKYSQLLPASDLSIGSITIVEREGQLVGEKNLPRAVKIHEHGEKIESLEKEIKKKDNEIVALQKTLQALQEKNDELESALDRKGEEIDTLQSRIDELEDEKTELQRELGSVKTDLGLLRKEVDKLRKAKSSQDQTNLKCRQEYDGLRRTLETTREDLEKKTKESEELKQEVRDIKESHHKSLLPFGLGARAHSKPPPAIPKTSGEALLHLGEMCRQLQIKLYRFVFPRTSFKHINYKVDAIHRHLKKFQDSDAQKIWESIQERFHWDETHEEAVTLLQDTRNIEAHPEISKDSLQRAISITAQSNNLEDNWLSTKLLQELLKIWETDLSQ
;
A
#
# COMPACT_ATOMS: atom_id res chain seq x y z
N MET A 1 -17.74 -0.15 -57.76
CA MET A 1 -17.80 -0.30 -59.22
C MET A 1 -18.08 -1.75 -59.48
N GLU A 2 -19.35 -2.10 -59.67
CA GLU A 2 -19.76 -3.29 -60.43
C GLU A 2 -21.23 -3.10 -60.79
N LEU A 3 -21.53 -3.29 -62.07
CA LEU A 3 -22.76 -2.93 -62.75
C LEU A 3 -23.76 -4.09 -62.62
N GLY A 4 -24.78 -3.94 -61.78
CA GLY A 4 -25.94 -4.83 -61.73
C GLY A 4 -27.13 -4.19 -62.45
N MET A 5 -27.26 -4.45 -63.75
CA MET A 5 -28.46 -4.14 -64.53
C MET A 5 -29.47 -5.28 -64.34
N THR A 6 -30.58 -5.05 -63.64
CA THR A 6 -31.67 -6.02 -63.46
C THR A 6 -32.88 -5.63 -64.32
N ASP A 7 -32.97 -6.30 -65.47
CA ASP A 7 -34.12 -6.96 -66.12
C ASP A 7 -35.56 -6.40 -66.08
N ASP A 8 -35.78 -5.10 -65.85
CA ASP A 8 -37.12 -4.50 -65.83
C ASP A 8 -37.57 -3.87 -67.16
N LYS A 9 -37.14 -4.40 -68.32
CA LYS A 9 -37.40 -3.72 -69.61
C LYS A 9 -37.82 -4.58 -70.81
N TYR A 10 -38.35 -5.79 -70.60
CA TYR A 10 -38.87 -6.63 -71.68
C TYR A 10 -40.34 -7.08 -71.52
N SER A 11 -41.21 -6.25 -70.94
CA SER A 11 -42.67 -6.52 -70.91
C SER A 11 -43.53 -5.56 -71.74
N GLN A 12 -42.95 -4.78 -72.64
CA GLN A 12 -43.71 -3.99 -73.61
C GLN A 12 -43.13 -4.20 -74.99
N LEU A 13 -43.67 -5.15 -75.76
CA LEU A 13 -43.75 -5.15 -77.23
C LEU A 13 -44.27 -6.51 -77.71
N LEU A 14 -45.56 -6.77 -77.48
CA LEU A 14 -46.35 -7.63 -78.37
C LEU A 14 -47.72 -6.99 -78.55
N PRO A 15 -48.04 -6.42 -79.73
CA PRO A 15 -49.40 -6.03 -80.02
C PRO A 15 -50.23 -7.31 -80.18
N ALA A 16 -51.31 -7.41 -79.40
CA ALA A 16 -52.38 -8.36 -79.62
C ALA A 16 -52.88 -8.19 -81.06
N SER A 17 -52.46 -9.11 -81.93
CA SER A 17 -52.95 -9.20 -83.29
C SER A 17 -54.12 -10.16 -83.26
N ASP A 18 -55.33 -9.60 -83.14
CA ASP A 18 -56.57 -10.27 -83.49
C ASP A 18 -56.50 -10.67 -84.97
N LEU A 19 -55.95 -11.86 -85.24
CA LEU A 19 -56.15 -12.55 -86.51
C LEU A 19 -57.52 -13.22 -86.46
N SER A 20 -58.54 -12.40 -86.71
CA SER A 20 -59.84 -12.86 -87.18
C SER A 20 -59.61 -13.67 -88.45
N ILE A 21 -59.64 -15.00 -88.33
CA ILE A 21 -59.75 -15.90 -89.47
C ILE A 21 -61.12 -15.64 -90.07
N GLY A 22 -61.14 -14.85 -91.14
CA GLY A 22 -62.33 -14.54 -91.91
C GLY A 22 -63.09 -15.82 -92.23
N SER A 23 -64.35 -15.85 -91.82
CA SER A 23 -65.35 -16.83 -92.25
C SER A 23 -65.31 -16.97 -93.77
N ILE A 24 -64.93 -18.15 -94.26
CA ILE A 24 -65.06 -18.51 -95.67
C ILE A 24 -66.56 -18.67 -95.95
N THR A 25 -67.16 -17.64 -96.54
CA THR A 25 -68.49 -17.73 -97.13
C THR A 25 -68.41 -18.65 -98.34
N ILE A 26 -68.98 -19.84 -98.24
CA ILE A 26 -69.26 -20.69 -99.40
C ILE A 26 -70.36 -19.97 -100.19
N VAL A 27 -69.98 -19.29 -101.26
CA VAL A 27 -70.91 -18.82 -102.28
C VAL A 27 -71.27 -20.03 -103.13
N GLU A 28 -72.46 -20.59 -102.90
CA GLU A 28 -73.08 -21.50 -103.84
C GLU A 28 -73.32 -20.75 -105.16
N ARG A 29 -72.50 -21.07 -106.17
CA ARG A 29 -72.82 -20.82 -107.56
C ARG A 29 -72.95 -22.17 -108.23
N GLU A 30 -74.19 -22.53 -108.53
CA GLU A 30 -74.58 -23.78 -109.17
C GLU A 30 -73.83 -24.01 -110.49
N GLY A 31 -73.43 -25.28 -110.69
CA GLY A 31 -73.09 -25.85 -111.99
C GLY A 31 -71.63 -25.68 -112.41
N GLN A 32 -70.80 -26.71 -112.19
CA GLN A 32 -70.21 -27.56 -113.25
C GLN A 32 -69.10 -28.44 -112.64
N LEU A 33 -69.27 -29.75 -112.75
CA LEU A 33 -68.35 -30.78 -112.28
C LEU A 33 -66.97 -30.63 -112.94
N VAL A 34 -65.94 -30.29 -112.16
CA VAL A 34 -64.53 -30.54 -112.47
C VAL A 34 -63.93 -31.36 -111.33
N GLY A 35 -64.42 -32.60 -111.22
CA GLY A 35 -63.74 -33.65 -110.46
C GLY A 35 -62.64 -34.24 -111.32
N GLU A 36 -61.38 -34.04 -110.92
CA GLU A 36 -60.20 -34.92 -111.15
C GLU A 36 -58.88 -34.12 -111.06
N LYS A 37 -58.85 -32.81 -111.29
CA LYS A 37 -57.61 -32.01 -111.21
C LYS A 37 -57.26 -31.44 -109.82
N ASN A 38 -58.17 -31.50 -108.84
CA ASN A 38 -57.99 -30.93 -107.50
C ASN A 38 -57.77 -31.98 -106.39
N LEU A 39 -57.92 -33.28 -106.69
CA LEU A 39 -57.75 -34.36 -105.71
C LEU A 39 -56.34 -34.41 -105.09
N PRO A 40 -55.24 -34.29 -105.87
CA PRO A 40 -53.88 -34.32 -105.31
C PRO A 40 -53.56 -33.11 -104.42
N ARG A 41 -54.22 -31.97 -104.68
CA ARG A 41 -54.07 -30.73 -103.90
C ARG A 41 -54.83 -30.83 -102.58
N ALA A 42 -56.03 -31.40 -102.58
CA ALA A 42 -56.82 -31.65 -101.38
C ALA A 42 -56.13 -32.64 -100.43
N VAL A 43 -55.53 -33.71 -100.96
CA VAL A 43 -54.75 -34.69 -100.15
C VAL A 43 -53.55 -34.02 -99.47
N LYS A 44 -52.77 -33.21 -100.20
CA LYS A 44 -51.66 -32.44 -99.59
C LYS A 44 -52.11 -31.46 -98.52
N ILE A 45 -53.26 -30.81 -98.71
CA ILE A 45 -53.82 -29.89 -97.70
C ILE A 45 -54.20 -30.66 -96.43
N HIS A 46 -54.75 -31.86 -96.57
CA HIS A 46 -55.08 -32.72 -95.43
C HIS A 46 -53.81 -33.18 -94.68
N GLU A 47 -52.79 -33.67 -95.39
CA GLU A 47 -51.49 -34.06 -94.80
C GLU A 47 -50.81 -32.89 -94.06
N HIS A 48 -50.84 -31.69 -94.65
CA HIS A 48 -50.34 -30.49 -93.99
C HIS A 48 -51.16 -30.13 -92.75
N GLY A 49 -52.48 -30.29 -92.80
CA GLY A 49 -53.39 -30.09 -91.66
C GLY A 49 -53.07 -31.02 -90.50
N GLU A 50 -52.92 -32.32 -90.76
CA GLU A 50 -52.52 -33.30 -89.74
C GLU A 50 -51.15 -32.97 -89.13
N LYS A 51 -50.20 -32.50 -89.95
CA LYS A 51 -48.88 -32.09 -89.46
C LYS A 51 -48.94 -30.84 -88.60
N ILE A 52 -49.79 -29.86 -88.95
CA ILE A 52 -50.03 -28.66 -88.13
C ILE A 52 -50.61 -29.07 -86.78
N GLU A 53 -51.65 -29.92 -86.75
CA GLU A 53 -52.24 -30.41 -85.49
C GLU A 53 -51.23 -31.17 -84.63
N SER A 54 -50.36 -31.99 -85.25
CA SER A 54 -49.29 -32.68 -84.54
C SER A 54 -48.29 -31.71 -83.91
N LEU A 55 -47.87 -30.68 -84.64
CA LEU A 55 -46.95 -29.66 -84.14
C LEU A 55 -47.58 -28.81 -83.03
N GLU A 56 -48.86 -28.44 -83.15
CA GLU A 56 -49.59 -27.73 -82.10
C GLU A 56 -49.67 -28.52 -80.79
N LYS A 57 -49.86 -29.85 -80.87
CA LYS A 57 -49.82 -30.73 -79.69
C LYS A 57 -48.43 -30.76 -79.06
N GLU A 58 -47.36 -30.83 -79.85
CA GLU A 58 -45.99 -30.76 -79.33
C GLU A 58 -45.68 -29.40 -78.69
N ILE A 59 -46.10 -28.29 -79.31
CA ILE A 59 -45.93 -26.94 -78.75
C ILE A 59 -46.63 -26.84 -77.41
N LYS A 60 -47.91 -27.23 -77.32
CA LYS A 60 -48.65 -27.25 -76.04
C LYS A 60 -47.97 -28.11 -74.97
N LYS A 61 -47.39 -29.25 -75.35
CA LYS A 61 -46.64 -30.10 -74.42
C LYS A 61 -45.38 -29.38 -73.92
N LYS A 62 -44.60 -28.77 -74.81
CA LYS A 62 -43.39 -28.00 -74.46
C LYS A 62 -43.71 -26.77 -73.62
N ASP A 63 -44.79 -26.05 -73.90
CA ASP A 63 -45.24 -24.90 -73.09
C ASP A 63 -45.56 -25.33 -71.65
N ASN A 64 -46.25 -26.46 -71.48
CA ASN A 64 -46.50 -27.02 -70.15
C ASN A 64 -45.20 -27.42 -69.42
N GLU A 65 -44.23 -28.00 -70.14
CA GLU A 65 -42.90 -28.33 -69.59
C GLU A 65 -42.14 -27.06 -69.16
N ILE A 66 -42.20 -25.98 -69.95
CA ILE A 66 -41.58 -24.68 -69.62
C ILE A 66 -42.19 -24.11 -68.34
N VAL A 67 -43.52 -24.09 -68.21
CA VAL A 67 -44.20 -23.60 -66.99
C VAL A 67 -43.82 -24.44 -65.77
N ALA A 68 -43.70 -25.77 -65.92
CA ALA A 68 -43.26 -26.64 -64.82
C ALA A 68 -41.81 -26.33 -64.41
N LEU A 69 -40.90 -26.18 -65.38
CA LEU A 69 -39.50 -25.84 -65.12
C LEU A 69 -39.35 -24.46 -64.45
N GLN A 70 -40.11 -23.46 -64.89
CA GLN A 70 -40.13 -22.14 -64.27
C GLN A 70 -40.55 -22.20 -62.79
N LYS A 71 -41.57 -22.99 -62.46
CA LYS A 71 -41.97 -23.21 -61.05
C LYS A 71 -40.86 -23.88 -60.24
N THR A 72 -40.17 -24.86 -60.82
CA THR A 72 -39.05 -25.51 -60.12
C THR A 72 -37.87 -24.57 -59.91
N LEU A 73 -37.56 -23.71 -60.89
CA LEU A 73 -36.52 -22.69 -60.76
C LEU A 73 -36.85 -21.70 -59.65
N GLN A 74 -38.09 -21.20 -59.60
CA GLN A 74 -38.53 -20.30 -58.54
C GLN A 74 -38.39 -20.95 -57.15
N ALA A 75 -38.86 -22.20 -56.99
CA ALA A 75 -38.75 -22.91 -55.71
C ALA A 75 -37.30 -23.21 -55.30
N LEU A 76 -36.39 -23.41 -56.26
CA LEU A 76 -34.96 -23.55 -55.99
C LEU A 76 -34.33 -22.23 -55.59
N GLN A 77 -34.74 -21.13 -56.21
CA GLN A 77 -34.25 -19.79 -55.88
C GLN A 77 -34.67 -19.38 -54.47
N GLU A 78 -35.94 -19.58 -54.10
CA GLU A 78 -36.43 -19.36 -52.74
C GLU A 78 -35.65 -20.18 -51.69
N LYS A 79 -35.36 -21.46 -51.99
CA LYS A 79 -34.52 -22.28 -51.12
C LYS A 79 -33.08 -21.79 -51.02
N ASN A 80 -32.53 -21.25 -52.09
CA ASN A 80 -31.17 -20.72 -52.09
C ASN A 80 -31.11 -19.45 -51.20
N ASP A 81 -32.09 -18.57 -51.31
CA ASP A 81 -32.20 -17.36 -50.49
C ASP A 81 -32.38 -17.69 -48.99
N GLU A 82 -33.17 -18.73 -48.68
CA GLU A 82 -33.32 -19.25 -47.31
C GLU A 82 -32.00 -19.81 -46.76
N LEU A 83 -31.25 -20.57 -47.57
CA LEU A 83 -29.97 -21.13 -47.18
C LEU A 83 -28.91 -20.04 -46.97
N GLU A 84 -28.87 -19.03 -47.84
CA GLU A 84 -27.97 -17.88 -47.71
C GLU A 84 -28.27 -17.10 -46.42
N SER A 85 -29.55 -16.82 -46.15
CA SER A 85 -29.98 -16.19 -44.89
C SER A 85 -29.63 -17.03 -43.65
N ALA A 86 -29.71 -18.36 -43.74
CA ALA A 86 -29.33 -19.25 -42.64
C ALA A 86 -27.81 -19.28 -42.43
N LEU A 87 -27.04 -19.22 -43.52
CA LEU A 87 -25.58 -19.17 -43.49
C LEU A 87 -25.09 -17.88 -42.83
N ASP A 88 -25.67 -16.73 -43.19
CA ASP A 88 -25.33 -15.44 -42.61
C ASP A 88 -25.58 -15.42 -41.09
N ARG A 89 -26.75 -15.89 -40.64
CA ARG A 89 -27.05 -16.03 -39.20
C ARG A 89 -26.07 -16.92 -38.46
N LYS A 90 -25.63 -18.00 -39.11
CA LYS A 90 -24.60 -18.88 -38.54
C LYS A 90 -23.23 -18.23 -38.52
N GLY A 91 -22.91 -17.38 -39.50
CA GLY A 91 -21.72 -16.52 -39.47
C GLY A 91 -21.73 -15.59 -38.26
N GLU A 92 -22.83 -14.86 -38.04
CA GLU A 92 -22.98 -13.98 -36.87
C GLU A 92 -22.87 -14.76 -35.54
N GLU A 93 -23.48 -15.94 -35.45
CA GLU A 93 -23.36 -16.80 -34.26
C GLU A 93 -21.91 -17.25 -34.02
N ILE A 94 -21.15 -17.57 -35.07
CA ILE A 94 -19.73 -17.89 -34.96
C ILE A 94 -18.93 -16.70 -34.45
N ASP A 95 -19.15 -15.50 -35.00
CA ASP A 95 -18.41 -14.29 -34.60
C ASP A 95 -18.67 -13.92 -33.13
N THR A 96 -19.92 -14.06 -32.67
CA THR A 96 -20.26 -13.85 -31.26
C THR A 96 -19.63 -14.89 -30.33
N LEU A 97 -19.60 -16.16 -30.74
CA LEU A 97 -18.95 -17.21 -29.98
C LEU A 97 -17.43 -17.03 -29.94
N GLN A 98 -16.80 -16.61 -31.03
CA GLN A 98 -15.37 -16.29 -31.06
C GLN A 98 -15.04 -15.15 -30.10
N SER A 99 -15.80 -14.05 -30.15
CA SER A 99 -15.63 -12.92 -29.23
C SER A 99 -15.75 -13.37 -27.76
N ARG A 100 -16.70 -14.26 -27.46
CA ARG A 100 -16.86 -14.80 -26.10
C ARG A 100 -15.72 -15.71 -25.67
N ILE A 101 -15.12 -16.47 -26.60
CA ILE A 101 -13.93 -17.28 -26.33
C ILE A 101 -12.76 -16.38 -25.98
N ASP A 102 -12.52 -15.32 -26.75
CA ASP A 102 -11.42 -14.38 -26.51
C ASP A 102 -11.55 -13.71 -25.12
N GLU A 103 -12.76 -13.25 -24.75
CA GLU A 103 -13.04 -12.71 -23.41
C GLU A 103 -12.73 -13.72 -22.30
N LEU A 104 -13.13 -14.99 -22.47
CA LEU A 104 -12.88 -16.03 -21.48
C LEU A 104 -11.40 -16.41 -21.39
N GLU A 105 -10.65 -16.33 -22.49
CA GLU A 105 -9.20 -16.51 -22.49
C GLU A 105 -8.52 -15.38 -21.73
N ASP A 106 -8.92 -14.13 -21.96
CA ASP A 106 -8.42 -12.97 -21.21
C ASP A 106 -8.71 -13.10 -19.71
N GLU A 107 -9.96 -13.39 -19.32
CA GLU A 107 -10.32 -13.64 -17.92
C GLU A 107 -9.48 -14.77 -17.29
N LYS A 108 -9.24 -15.85 -18.03
CA LYS A 108 -8.41 -16.97 -17.57
C LYS A 108 -6.96 -16.54 -17.34
N THR A 109 -6.37 -15.77 -18.24
CA THR A 109 -4.99 -15.29 -18.06
C THR A 109 -4.87 -14.34 -16.86
N GLU A 110 -5.88 -13.51 -16.63
CA GLU A 110 -5.93 -12.60 -15.49
C GLU A 110 -6.01 -13.37 -14.16
N LEU A 111 -6.93 -14.33 -14.06
CA LEU A 111 -7.04 -15.18 -12.87
C LEU A 111 -5.75 -15.98 -12.60
N GLN A 112 -5.05 -16.42 -13.64
CA GLN A 112 -3.75 -17.09 -13.48
C GLN A 112 -2.68 -16.14 -12.92
N ARG A 113 -2.68 -14.88 -13.34
CA ARG A 113 -1.78 -13.84 -12.83
C ARG A 113 -2.06 -13.53 -11.36
N GLU A 114 -3.33 -13.33 -11.00
CA GLU A 114 -3.75 -13.10 -9.62
C GLU A 114 -3.36 -14.27 -8.71
N LEU A 115 -3.63 -15.51 -9.16
CA LEU A 115 -3.25 -16.72 -8.42
C LEU A 115 -1.73 -16.81 -8.20
N GLY A 116 -0.94 -16.42 -9.21
CA GLY A 116 0.52 -16.33 -9.11
C GLY A 116 0.99 -15.31 -8.06
N SER A 117 0.33 -14.14 -8.01
CA SER A 117 0.59 -13.11 -7.00
C SER A 117 0.29 -13.63 -5.60
N VAL A 118 -0.92 -14.14 -5.38
CA VAL A 118 -1.35 -14.68 -4.07
C VAL A 118 -0.42 -15.79 -3.60
N LYS A 119 0.01 -16.69 -4.49
CA LYS A 119 0.96 -17.76 -4.15
C LYS A 119 2.30 -17.20 -3.67
N THR A 120 2.77 -16.12 -4.28
CA THR A 120 4.01 -15.43 -3.89
C THR A 120 3.88 -14.80 -2.51
N ASP A 121 2.78 -14.08 -2.27
CA ASP A 121 2.48 -13.45 -0.98
C ASP A 121 2.38 -14.48 0.14
N LEU A 122 1.69 -15.60 -0.11
CA LEU A 122 1.60 -16.72 0.82
C LEU A 122 2.98 -17.31 1.14
N GLY A 123 3.87 -17.36 0.15
CA GLY A 123 5.26 -17.78 0.34
C GLY A 123 6.06 -16.82 1.23
N LEU A 124 5.89 -15.51 1.06
CA LEU A 124 6.50 -14.49 1.90
C LEU A 124 5.96 -14.55 3.34
N LEU A 125 4.64 -14.67 3.49
CA LEU A 125 3.99 -14.74 4.80
C LEU A 125 4.44 -15.99 5.58
N ARG A 126 4.59 -17.15 4.91
CA ARG A 126 5.14 -18.37 5.54
C ARG A 126 6.56 -18.13 6.07
N LYS A 127 7.43 -17.50 5.28
CA LYS A 127 8.80 -17.17 5.72
C LYS A 127 8.78 -16.24 6.94
N GLU A 128 7.88 -15.26 6.96
CA GLU A 128 7.77 -14.34 8.08
C GLU A 128 7.26 -15.03 9.34
N VAL A 129 6.25 -15.90 9.22
CA VAL A 129 5.78 -16.74 10.33
C VAL A 129 6.93 -17.60 10.88
N ASP A 130 7.75 -18.21 10.02
CA ASP A 130 8.90 -19.02 10.46
C ASP A 130 9.95 -18.18 11.20
N LYS A 131 10.24 -16.96 10.74
CA LYS A 131 11.15 -16.03 11.45
C LYS A 131 10.59 -15.68 12.83
N LEU A 132 9.33 -15.27 12.90
CA LEU A 132 8.66 -14.91 14.16
C LEU A 132 8.64 -16.10 15.13
N ARG A 133 8.44 -17.32 14.63
CA ARG A 133 8.47 -18.53 15.44
C ARG A 133 9.84 -18.79 16.04
N LYS A 134 10.91 -18.60 15.26
CA LYS A 134 12.30 -18.69 15.75
C LYS A 134 12.63 -17.60 16.77
N ALA A 135 12.25 -16.36 16.49
CA ALA A 135 12.44 -15.24 17.40
C ALA A 135 11.72 -15.47 18.74
N LYS A 136 10.46 -15.93 18.69
CA LYS A 136 9.69 -16.30 19.88
C LYS A 136 10.36 -17.40 20.69
N SER A 137 10.82 -18.47 20.05
CA SER A 137 11.54 -19.55 20.74
C SER A 137 12.82 -19.06 21.41
N SER A 138 13.57 -18.17 20.76
CA SER A 138 14.76 -17.55 21.34
C SER A 138 14.40 -16.68 22.54
N GLN A 139 13.35 -15.87 22.44
CA GLN A 139 12.85 -15.03 23.52
C GLN A 139 12.35 -15.85 24.72
N ASP A 140 11.65 -16.96 24.48
CA ASP A 140 11.19 -17.85 25.53
C ASP A 140 12.39 -18.47 26.29
N GLN A 141 13.48 -18.79 25.58
CA GLN A 141 14.71 -19.28 26.19
C GLN A 141 15.43 -18.22 27.03
N THR A 142 15.51 -16.96 26.55
CA THR A 142 16.12 -15.87 27.33
C THR A 142 15.28 -15.52 28.55
N ASN A 143 13.96 -15.50 28.41
CA ASN A 143 13.03 -15.31 29.53
C ASN A 143 13.20 -16.40 30.60
N LEU A 144 13.37 -17.66 30.19
CA LEU A 144 13.59 -18.77 31.12
C LEU A 144 14.90 -18.59 31.90
N LYS A 145 16.00 -18.21 31.24
CA LYS A 145 17.29 -17.93 31.88
C LYS A 145 17.18 -16.76 32.87
N CYS A 146 16.55 -15.66 32.48
CA CYS A 146 16.35 -14.50 33.34
C CYS A 146 15.53 -14.86 34.59
N ARG A 147 14.48 -15.69 34.45
CA ARG A 147 13.73 -16.21 35.61
C ARG A 147 14.61 -17.04 36.55
N GLN A 148 15.45 -17.91 36.00
CA GLN A 148 16.38 -18.72 36.81
C GLN A 148 17.39 -17.84 37.57
N GLU A 149 17.94 -16.82 36.93
CA GLU A 149 18.84 -15.85 37.54
C GLU A 149 18.14 -15.05 38.64
N TYR A 150 16.92 -14.56 38.38
CA TYR A 150 16.10 -13.87 39.37
C TYR A 150 15.84 -14.74 40.61
N ASP A 151 15.46 -16.00 40.42
CA ASP A 151 15.27 -16.94 41.53
C ASP A 151 16.57 -17.21 42.30
N GLY A 152 17.72 -17.25 41.61
CA GLY A 152 19.04 -17.38 42.23
C GLY A 152 19.41 -16.16 43.08
N LEU A 153 19.23 -14.96 42.53
CA LEU A 153 19.42 -13.70 43.25
C LEU A 153 18.51 -13.58 44.46
N ARG A 154 17.24 -13.97 44.31
CA ARG A 154 16.27 -13.97 45.41
C ARG A 154 16.73 -14.86 46.57
N ARG A 155 17.22 -16.07 46.29
CA ARG A 155 17.78 -16.96 47.33
C ARG A 155 19.00 -16.35 48.01
N THR A 156 19.91 -15.75 47.24
CA THR A 156 21.12 -15.10 47.77
C THR A 156 20.77 -13.90 48.66
N LEU A 157 19.75 -13.12 48.26
CA LEU A 157 19.25 -12.01 49.06
C LEU A 157 18.63 -12.47 50.38
N GLU A 158 17.87 -13.57 50.38
CA GLU A 158 17.34 -14.14 51.62
C GLU A 158 18.48 -14.61 52.56
N THR A 159 19.49 -15.30 52.02
CA THR A 159 20.65 -15.74 52.83
C THR A 159 21.45 -14.57 53.41
N THR A 160 21.68 -13.51 52.63
CA THR A 160 22.40 -12.33 53.11
C THR A 160 21.58 -11.55 54.14
N ARG A 161 20.25 -11.56 54.02
CA ARG A 161 19.34 -11.01 55.02
C ARG A 161 19.41 -11.78 56.34
N GLU A 162 19.38 -13.11 56.30
CA GLU A 162 19.53 -13.97 57.49
C GLU A 162 20.88 -13.74 58.18
N ASP A 163 21.97 -13.70 57.41
CA ASP A 163 23.32 -13.40 57.91
C ASP A 163 23.40 -12.00 58.54
N LEU A 164 22.78 -11.00 57.92
CA LEU A 164 22.71 -9.65 58.45
C LEU A 164 21.95 -9.63 59.78
N GLU A 165 20.82 -10.31 59.88
CA GLU A 165 20.04 -10.42 61.12
C GLU A 165 20.89 -11.06 62.24
N LYS A 166 21.60 -12.14 61.93
CA LYS A 166 22.53 -12.78 62.88
C LYS A 166 23.62 -11.80 63.34
N LYS A 167 24.25 -11.07 62.41
CA LYS A 167 25.28 -10.08 62.73
C LYS A 167 24.74 -8.90 63.54
N THR A 168 23.50 -8.50 63.32
CA THR A 168 22.87 -7.45 64.15
C THR A 168 22.67 -7.92 65.59
N LYS A 169 22.21 -9.16 65.80
CA LYS A 169 22.08 -9.77 67.14
C LYS A 169 23.44 -9.88 67.85
N GLU A 170 24.45 -10.41 67.17
CA GLU A 170 25.83 -10.47 67.70
C GLU A 170 26.37 -9.07 68.07
N SER A 171 26.09 -8.04 67.26
CA SER A 171 26.51 -6.67 67.56
C SER A 171 25.76 -6.06 68.74
N GLU A 172 24.49 -6.39 68.94
CA GLU A 172 23.71 -5.96 70.10
C GLU A 172 24.23 -6.61 71.40
N GLU A 173 24.54 -7.91 71.35
CA GLU A 173 25.19 -8.64 72.45
C GLU A 173 26.54 -8.00 72.81
N LEU A 174 27.42 -7.79 71.83
CA LEU A 174 28.71 -7.13 72.04
C LEU A 174 28.55 -5.68 72.56
N LYS A 175 27.56 -4.93 72.08
CA LYS A 175 27.26 -3.59 72.63
C LYS A 175 26.84 -3.65 74.08
N GLN A 176 26.08 -4.68 74.48
CA GLN A 176 25.71 -4.90 75.87
C GLN A 176 26.96 -5.23 76.72
N GLU A 177 27.80 -6.17 76.26
CA GLU A 177 29.06 -6.49 76.96
C GLU A 177 29.97 -5.28 77.13
N VAL A 178 30.12 -4.46 76.08
CA VAL A 178 30.91 -3.21 76.15
C VAL A 178 30.29 -2.21 77.12
N ARG A 179 28.95 -2.12 77.23
CA ARG A 179 28.30 -1.30 78.25
C ARG A 179 28.64 -1.81 79.65
N ASP A 180 28.56 -3.10 79.89
CA ASP A 180 28.85 -3.72 81.18
C ASP A 180 30.33 -3.52 81.58
N ILE A 181 31.27 -3.65 80.62
CA ILE A 181 32.68 -3.33 80.80
C ILE A 181 32.88 -1.84 81.08
N LYS A 182 32.21 -0.95 80.34
CA LYS A 182 32.30 0.49 80.57
C LYS A 182 31.74 0.87 81.93
N GLU A 183 30.64 0.28 82.38
CA GLU A 183 30.02 0.55 83.68
C GLU A 183 30.87 0.02 84.84
N SER A 184 31.47 -1.16 84.68
CA SER A 184 32.48 -1.68 85.62
C SER A 184 33.74 -0.80 85.66
N HIS A 185 34.20 -0.28 84.51
CA HIS A 185 35.27 0.72 84.45
C HIS A 185 34.84 2.10 84.99
N HIS A 186 33.56 2.51 84.87
CA HIS A 186 33.04 3.79 85.35
C HIS A 186 32.89 3.82 86.88
N LYS A 187 32.71 2.67 87.55
CA LYS A 187 32.87 2.56 89.01
C LYS A 187 34.31 2.84 89.47
N SER A 188 35.28 2.89 88.55
CA SER A 188 36.69 3.15 88.84
C SER A 188 37.19 4.54 88.44
N LEU A 189 36.52 5.34 87.59
CA LEU A 189 36.98 6.69 87.23
C LEU A 189 35.91 7.54 86.50
N LEU A 190 35.83 8.82 86.86
CA LEU A 190 35.12 9.93 86.17
C LEU A 190 36.16 10.98 85.65
N PRO A 191 35.80 11.98 84.82
CA PRO A 191 35.82 11.91 83.36
C PRO A 191 36.73 13.00 82.73
N PHE A 192 37.16 12.84 81.48
CA PHE A 192 37.76 13.95 80.73
C PHE A 192 37.27 14.00 79.28
N GLY A 193 36.88 15.21 78.87
CA GLY A 193 36.28 15.52 77.57
C GLY A 193 37.28 15.96 76.49
N LEU A 194 36.72 16.75 75.55
CA LEU A 194 37.29 17.33 74.32
C LEU A 194 37.29 16.35 73.11
N GLY A 195 36.73 16.65 71.94
CA GLY A 195 36.47 17.94 71.31
C GLY A 195 37.48 18.16 70.18
N ALA A 196 37.12 17.83 68.93
CA ALA A 196 37.79 18.34 67.73
C ALA A 196 36.89 18.14 66.48
N ARG A 197 36.22 19.22 66.04
CA ARG A 197 35.67 19.32 64.69
C ARG A 197 36.83 19.67 63.75
N ALA A 198 37.20 18.73 62.88
CA ALA A 198 38.05 19.02 61.74
C ALA A 198 37.19 19.56 60.59
N HIS A 199 37.54 20.75 60.09
CA HIS A 199 37.05 21.27 58.82
C HIS A 199 37.59 20.38 57.69
N SER A 200 36.80 19.40 57.27
CA SER A 200 36.92 18.78 55.96
C SER A 200 35.90 19.42 55.04
N LYS A 201 36.31 19.74 53.81
CA LYS A 201 35.40 20.10 52.71
C LYS A 201 34.27 19.06 52.68
N PRO A 202 33.00 19.46 52.50
CA PRO A 202 31.91 18.51 52.50
C PRO A 202 32.15 17.50 51.36
N PRO A 203 32.03 16.19 51.62
CA PRO A 203 31.98 15.21 50.55
C PRO A 203 30.77 15.52 49.65
N PRO A 204 30.82 15.16 48.35
CA PRO A 204 29.74 15.46 47.42
C PRO A 204 28.40 15.00 48.01
N ALA A 205 27.40 15.87 47.95
CA ALA A 205 26.07 15.61 48.49
C ALA A 205 25.54 14.30 47.91
N ILE A 206 25.44 13.27 48.76
CA ILE A 206 24.73 12.04 48.43
C ILE A 206 23.25 12.43 48.41
N PRO A 207 22.53 12.21 47.29
CA PRO A 207 21.11 12.54 47.20
C PRO A 207 20.33 11.88 48.33
N LYS A 208 19.57 12.67 49.11
CA LYS A 208 18.79 12.16 50.25
C LYS A 208 17.32 11.98 49.90
N THR A 209 16.88 12.59 48.80
CA THR A 209 15.50 12.56 48.32
C THR A 209 15.44 12.11 46.86
N SER A 210 14.26 11.64 46.44
CA SER A 210 14.04 11.21 45.05
C SER A 210 14.24 12.36 44.04
N GLY A 211 13.81 13.59 44.39
CA GLY A 211 14.00 14.78 43.55
C GLY A 211 15.48 15.14 43.38
N GLU A 212 16.26 15.14 44.47
CA GLU A 212 17.71 15.35 44.40
C GLU A 212 18.40 14.28 43.53
N ALA A 213 17.97 13.02 43.61
CA ALA A 213 18.53 11.94 42.79
C ALA A 213 18.26 12.17 41.29
N LEU A 214 17.05 12.58 40.94
CA LEU A 214 16.68 12.93 39.55
C LEU A 214 17.46 14.14 39.05
N LEU A 215 17.69 15.14 39.89
CA LEU A 215 18.52 16.30 39.53
C LEU A 215 19.96 15.88 39.19
N HIS A 216 20.54 14.99 39.99
CA HIS A 216 21.88 14.45 39.75
C HIS A 216 21.95 13.59 38.48
N LEU A 217 20.94 12.75 38.22
CA LEU A 217 20.87 11.91 37.02
C LEU A 217 20.69 12.75 35.73
N GLY A 218 19.84 13.77 35.76
CA GLY A 218 19.67 14.67 34.62
C GLY A 218 20.92 15.53 34.35
N GLU A 219 21.62 15.97 35.40
CA GLU A 219 22.89 16.69 35.25
C GLU A 219 24.00 15.78 34.70
N MET A 220 24.07 14.52 35.14
CA MET A 220 24.96 13.52 34.55
C MET A 220 24.69 13.35 33.05
N CYS A 221 23.41 13.24 32.65
CA CYS A 221 23.00 13.13 31.25
C CYS A 221 23.47 14.33 30.41
N ARG A 222 23.34 15.56 30.94
CA ARG A 222 23.87 16.77 30.28
C ARG A 222 25.39 16.71 30.10
N GLN A 223 26.12 16.30 31.15
CA GLN A 223 27.58 16.17 31.06
C GLN A 223 28.00 15.09 30.07
N LEU A 224 27.25 13.99 29.99
CA LEU A 224 27.48 12.91 29.04
C LEU A 224 27.36 13.41 27.60
N GLN A 225 26.27 14.12 27.25
CA GLN A 225 26.09 14.64 25.90
C GLN A 225 27.19 15.65 25.51
N ILE A 226 27.64 16.48 26.45
CA ILE A 226 28.78 17.40 26.23
C ILE A 226 30.07 16.61 25.96
N LYS A 227 30.34 15.57 26.75
CA LYS A 227 31.53 14.72 26.58
C LYS A 227 31.49 13.99 25.24
N LEU A 228 30.35 13.42 24.86
CA LEU A 228 30.13 12.75 23.58
C LEU A 228 30.41 13.71 22.42
N TYR A 229 29.80 14.90 22.44
CA TYR A 229 30.00 15.88 21.38
C TYR A 229 31.47 16.29 21.24
N ARG A 230 32.16 16.59 22.36
CA ARG A 230 33.58 16.96 22.35
C ARG A 230 34.49 15.83 21.87
N PHE A 231 34.09 14.58 22.13
CA PHE A 231 34.83 13.41 21.71
C PHE A 231 34.69 13.17 20.20
N VAL A 232 33.49 13.34 19.65
CA VAL A 232 33.22 13.23 18.20
C VAL A 232 33.84 14.39 17.42
N PHE A 233 33.85 15.61 17.99
CA PHE A 233 34.40 16.80 17.33
C PHE A 233 35.52 17.49 18.15
N PRO A 234 36.70 16.87 18.34
CA PRO A 234 37.77 17.43 19.19
C PRO A 234 38.33 18.77 18.70
N ARG A 235 38.23 19.04 17.39
CA ARG A 235 38.81 20.23 16.73
C ARG A 235 37.85 21.41 16.65
N THR A 236 36.61 21.26 17.11
CA THR A 236 35.61 22.33 17.01
C THR A 236 35.60 23.21 18.26
N SER A 237 35.96 24.48 18.10
CA SER A 237 35.97 25.47 19.18
C SER A 237 34.67 26.30 19.20
N PHE A 238 33.52 25.65 19.38
CA PHE A 238 32.27 26.38 19.56
C PHE A 238 32.11 26.74 21.06
N LYS A 239 32.03 28.04 21.38
CA LYS A 239 31.95 28.49 22.79
C LYS A 239 30.55 28.43 23.39
N HIS A 240 29.48 28.31 22.59
CA HIS A 240 28.09 28.43 23.08
C HIS A 240 27.06 27.59 22.31
N ILE A 241 27.26 26.27 22.17
CA ILE A 241 26.25 25.39 21.56
C ILE A 241 25.68 24.45 22.63
N ASN A 242 24.36 24.29 22.62
CA ASN A 242 23.65 23.34 23.47
C ASN A 242 23.87 21.94 22.89
N TYR A 243 24.90 21.25 23.38
CA TYR A 243 25.42 19.99 22.84
C TYR A 243 24.47 18.82 23.13
N LYS A 244 23.37 18.74 22.38
CA LYS A 244 22.51 17.55 22.32
C LYS A 244 23.08 16.53 21.33
N VAL A 245 22.70 15.27 21.48
CA VAL A 245 23.05 14.20 20.52
C VAL A 245 22.51 14.52 19.12
N ASP A 246 21.34 15.17 19.02
CA ASP A 246 20.82 15.73 17.76
C ASP A 246 21.76 16.72 17.06
N ALA A 247 22.59 17.44 17.82
CA ALA A 247 23.59 18.33 17.24
C ALA A 247 24.74 17.52 16.60
N ILE A 248 25.08 16.36 17.15
CA ILE A 248 26.07 15.43 16.57
C ILE A 248 25.55 14.94 15.23
N HIS A 249 24.34 14.39 15.18
CA HIS A 249 23.70 13.93 13.93
C HIS A 249 23.62 15.02 12.86
N ARG A 250 23.18 16.23 13.24
CA ARG A 250 23.10 17.37 12.31
C ARG A 250 24.46 17.80 11.78
N HIS A 251 25.50 17.79 12.62
CA HIS A 251 26.85 18.19 12.21
C HIS A 251 27.55 17.12 11.37
N LEU A 252 27.38 15.84 11.69
CA LEU A 252 27.85 14.74 10.84
C LEU A 252 27.24 14.83 9.44
N LYS A 253 25.92 15.07 9.34
CA LYS A 253 25.22 15.25 8.06
C LYS A 253 25.69 16.49 7.29
N LYS A 254 25.96 17.59 7.99
CA LYS A 254 26.29 18.89 7.39
C LYS A 254 27.75 18.97 6.91
N PHE A 255 28.69 18.43 7.67
CA PHE A 255 30.12 18.57 7.40
C PHE A 255 30.74 17.35 6.69
N GLN A 256 30.04 16.21 6.64
CA GLN A 256 30.50 14.96 6.00
C GLN A 256 31.93 14.56 6.42
N ASP A 257 32.26 14.78 7.70
CA ASP A 257 33.57 14.50 8.27
C ASP A 257 33.74 12.99 8.48
N SER A 258 34.59 12.35 7.66
CA SER A 258 34.83 10.90 7.71
C SER A 258 35.50 10.46 9.01
N ASP A 259 36.29 11.31 9.66
CA ASP A 259 36.96 10.96 10.91
C ASP A 259 35.97 11.04 12.08
N ALA A 260 35.14 12.09 12.13
CA ALA A 260 34.08 12.22 13.13
C ALA A 260 33.04 11.11 13.01
N GLN A 261 32.70 10.70 11.78
CA GLN A 261 31.76 9.60 11.52
C GLN A 261 32.27 8.26 12.08
N LYS A 262 33.56 7.93 11.82
CA LYS A 262 34.19 6.72 12.38
C LYS A 262 34.25 6.74 13.91
N ILE A 263 34.52 7.91 14.50
CA ILE A 263 34.53 8.08 15.95
C ILE A 263 33.12 7.86 16.55
N TRP A 264 32.08 8.38 15.89
CA TRP A 264 30.69 8.17 16.31
C TRP A 264 30.27 6.70 16.22
N GLU A 265 30.56 6.04 15.10
CA GLU A 265 30.29 4.60 14.91
C GLU A 265 31.03 3.75 15.94
N SER A 266 32.28 4.10 16.27
CA SER A 266 33.05 3.43 17.32
C SER A 266 32.43 3.59 18.72
N ILE A 267 31.85 4.76 19.03
CA ILE A 267 31.12 4.97 20.28
C ILE A 267 29.86 4.09 20.31
N GLN A 268 29.12 4.05 19.20
CA GLN A 268 27.89 3.26 19.10
C GLN A 268 28.16 1.76 19.29
N GLU A 269 29.20 1.25 18.64
CA GLU A 269 29.59 -0.15 18.79
C GLU A 269 30.11 -0.46 20.20
N ARG A 270 30.96 0.40 20.77
CA ARG A 270 31.61 0.15 22.06
C ARG A 270 30.67 0.21 23.25
N PHE A 271 29.71 1.12 23.23
CA PHE A 271 28.78 1.34 24.35
C PHE A 271 27.37 0.82 24.07
N HIS A 272 27.17 0.14 22.93
CA HIS A 272 25.85 -0.27 22.45
C HIS A 272 24.85 0.90 22.44
N TRP A 273 25.33 2.07 22.00
CA TRP A 273 24.53 3.29 21.99
C TRP A 273 23.47 3.19 20.88
N ASP A 274 22.21 3.09 21.29
CA ASP A 274 21.04 3.02 20.43
C ASP A 274 20.00 4.09 20.77
N GLU A 275 18.88 4.09 20.06
CA GLU A 275 17.77 5.04 20.24
C GLU A 275 17.24 5.06 21.69
N THR A 276 17.24 3.91 22.38
CA THR A 276 16.75 3.83 23.77
C THR A 276 17.62 4.62 24.75
N HIS A 277 18.93 4.73 24.49
CA HIS A 277 19.84 5.55 25.28
C HIS A 277 19.61 7.03 25.06
N GLU A 278 19.28 7.43 23.81
CA GLU A 278 18.96 8.81 23.47
C GLU A 278 17.63 9.27 24.10
N GLU A 279 16.63 8.40 24.06
CA GLU A 279 15.34 8.60 24.73
C GLU A 279 15.50 8.70 26.25
N ALA A 280 16.26 7.80 26.87
CA ALA A 280 16.50 7.82 28.32
C ALA A 280 17.23 9.09 28.78
N VAL A 281 18.24 9.53 28.02
CA VAL A 281 18.96 10.77 28.29
C VAL A 281 18.03 11.98 28.17
N THR A 282 17.15 12.00 27.17
CA THR A 282 16.18 13.08 26.96
C THR A 282 15.16 13.12 28.10
N LEU A 283 14.55 11.98 28.42
CA LEU A 283 13.55 11.86 29.48
C LEU A 283 14.09 12.27 30.86
N LEU A 284 15.32 11.86 31.21
CA LEU A 284 15.95 12.23 32.48
C LEU A 284 16.28 13.73 32.54
N GLN A 285 16.63 14.35 31.41
CA GLN A 285 16.85 15.78 31.33
C GLN A 285 15.55 16.58 31.44
N ASP A 286 14.48 16.11 30.80
CA ASP A 286 13.16 16.75 30.89
C ASP A 286 12.59 16.62 32.30
N THR A 287 12.73 15.45 32.92
CA THR A 287 12.36 15.23 34.33
C THR A 287 13.14 16.16 35.26
N ARG A 288 14.46 16.32 35.05
CA ARG A 288 15.27 17.30 35.78
C ARG A 288 14.77 18.72 35.57
N ASN A 289 14.39 19.09 34.35
CA ASN A 289 13.92 20.45 34.07
C ASN A 289 12.59 20.72 34.79
N ILE A 290 11.69 19.74 34.86
CA ILE A 290 10.44 19.81 35.63
C ILE A 290 10.73 19.94 37.13
N GLU A 291 11.65 19.12 37.67
CA GLU A 291 12.00 19.13 39.10
C GLU A 291 12.76 20.39 39.51
N ALA A 292 13.62 20.92 38.63
CA ALA A 292 14.45 22.10 38.89
C ALA A 292 13.70 23.43 38.66
N HIS A 293 12.62 23.42 37.88
CA HIS A 293 11.89 24.63 37.48
C HIS A 293 10.38 24.49 37.75
N PRO A 294 9.84 25.20 38.76
CA PRO A 294 8.40 25.23 39.00
C PRO A 294 7.66 25.95 37.87
N GLU A 295 6.35 25.74 37.77
CA GLU A 295 5.49 26.43 36.79
C GLU A 295 5.73 27.95 36.80
N ILE A 296 6.10 28.48 35.65
CA ILE A 296 6.47 29.87 35.48
C ILE A 296 5.21 30.70 35.26
N SER A 297 4.95 31.66 36.15
CA SER A 297 3.83 32.59 35.99
C SER A 297 4.20 33.82 35.14
N LYS A 298 3.20 34.40 34.47
CA LYS A 298 3.32 35.65 33.69
C LYS A 298 3.95 36.78 34.52
N ASP A 299 3.50 36.95 35.76
CA ASP A 299 4.03 37.98 36.67
C ASP A 299 5.49 37.72 37.07
N SER A 300 5.91 36.46 37.14
CA SER A 300 7.32 36.10 37.37
C SER A 300 8.18 36.52 36.17
N LEU A 301 7.74 36.23 34.94
CA LEU A 301 8.48 36.59 33.71
C LEU A 301 8.56 38.09 33.49
N GLN A 302 7.48 38.84 33.72
CA GLN A 302 7.49 40.30 33.60
C GLN A 302 8.45 40.95 34.62
N ARG A 303 8.51 40.42 35.84
CA ARG A 303 9.48 40.86 36.85
C ARG A 303 10.92 40.51 36.43
N ALA A 304 11.15 39.32 35.88
CA ALA A 304 12.47 38.93 35.38
C ALA A 304 12.95 39.84 34.23
N ILE A 305 12.09 40.20 33.29
CA ILE A 305 12.41 41.15 32.20
C ILE A 305 12.71 42.54 32.75
N SER A 306 11.98 42.99 33.77
CA SER A 306 12.20 44.29 34.40
C SER A 306 13.53 44.35 35.16
N ILE A 307 13.89 43.30 35.90
CA ILE A 307 15.16 43.18 36.63
C ILE A 307 16.34 43.12 35.65
N THR A 308 16.23 42.32 34.59
CA THR A 308 17.29 42.17 33.59
C THR A 308 17.53 43.47 32.82
N ALA A 309 16.46 44.21 32.48
CA ALA A 309 16.55 45.54 31.86
C ALA A 309 17.24 46.59 32.76
N GLN A 310 17.11 46.48 34.09
CA GLN A 310 17.75 47.37 35.06
C GLN A 310 19.23 47.04 35.31
N SER A 311 19.63 45.77 35.11
CA SER A 311 20.99 45.30 35.39
C SER A 311 22.05 45.66 34.35
N ASN A 312 21.67 46.33 33.25
CA ASN A 312 22.55 46.80 32.15
C ASN A 312 23.55 45.77 31.57
N ASN A 313 23.32 44.48 31.78
CA ASN A 313 24.24 43.41 31.37
C ASN A 313 23.98 42.93 29.92
N LEU A 314 23.39 43.77 29.09
CA LEU A 314 22.85 43.43 27.78
C LEU A 314 23.40 44.38 26.71
N GLU A 315 24.73 44.46 26.60
CA GLU A 315 25.41 45.16 25.49
C GLU A 315 25.50 44.29 24.22
N ASP A 316 25.04 43.03 24.27
CA ASP A 316 24.91 42.18 23.09
C ASP A 316 23.48 42.27 22.51
N ASN A 317 23.38 42.71 21.24
CA ASN A 317 22.12 42.92 20.48
C ASN A 317 21.11 41.75 20.51
N TRP A 318 21.51 40.57 20.97
CA TRP A 318 20.72 39.33 20.95
C TRP A 318 19.68 39.21 22.08
N LEU A 319 19.73 40.06 23.11
CA LEU A 319 18.86 39.95 24.29
C LEU A 319 18.21 41.31 24.66
N SER A 320 17.82 42.11 23.67
CA SER A 320 17.18 43.41 23.93
C SER A 320 15.86 43.26 24.70
N THR A 321 15.53 44.24 25.55
CA THR A 321 14.26 44.28 26.31
C THR A 321 13.05 44.18 25.38
N LYS A 322 13.14 44.74 24.17
CA LYS A 322 12.10 44.66 23.14
C LYS A 322 11.89 43.22 22.66
N LEU A 323 12.98 42.50 22.36
CA LEU A 323 12.92 41.09 21.95
C LEU A 323 12.34 40.22 23.08
N LEU A 324 12.73 40.45 24.33
CA LEU A 324 12.20 39.71 25.47
C LEU A 324 10.69 39.93 25.67
N GLN A 325 10.19 41.15 25.44
CA GLN A 325 8.77 41.45 25.46
C GLN A 325 8.00 40.80 24.30
N GLU A 326 8.60 40.74 23.10
CA GLU A 326 8.02 40.01 21.96
C GLU A 326 7.97 38.51 22.22
N LEU A 327 9.02 37.91 22.80
CA LEU A 327 9.04 36.50 23.20
C LEU A 327 8.01 36.18 24.29
N LEU A 328 7.81 37.09 25.27
CA LEU A 328 6.75 36.93 26.27
C LEU A 328 5.37 36.93 25.62
N LYS A 329 5.13 37.80 24.63
CA LYS A 329 3.87 37.83 23.89
C LYS A 329 3.64 36.54 23.10
N ILE A 330 4.67 35.97 22.49
CA ILE A 330 4.61 34.69 21.79
C ILE A 330 4.33 33.54 22.77
N TRP A 331 4.95 33.57 23.96
CA TRP A 331 4.71 32.58 25.00
C TRP A 331 3.27 32.61 25.54
N GLU A 332 2.62 33.79 25.54
CA GLU A 332 1.22 33.95 25.92
C GLU A 332 0.22 33.51 24.84
N THR A 333 0.64 33.46 23.57
CA THR A 333 -0.22 32.97 22.48
C THR A 333 -0.16 31.46 22.41
N ASP A 334 -1.33 30.81 22.48
CA ASP A 334 -1.44 29.36 22.28
C ASP A 334 -0.99 29.01 20.85
N LEU A 335 0.19 28.42 20.69
CA LEU A 335 0.78 28.08 19.38
C LEU A 335 0.26 26.75 18.82
N SER A 336 -0.84 26.24 19.37
CA SER A 336 -1.48 25.00 18.96
C SER A 336 -2.31 25.21 17.68
N GLN A 337 -1.70 24.95 16.52
CA GLN A 337 -2.40 24.48 15.31
C GLN A 337 -1.93 23.07 14.97
#